data_AF-A0A352LMS0-F1
#
_entry.id   AF-A0A352LMS0-F1
#
_cell.length_a   1.000
_cell.length_b   1.000
_cell.length_c   1.000
_cell.angle_alpha   90.00
_cell.angle_beta   90.00
_cell.angle_gamma   90.00
#
_symmetry.space_group_name_H-M   'P 1'
#
loop_
_entity.id
_entity.type
_entity.pdbx_description
1 polymer ?
#
loop_
_entity_poly.entity_id
_entity_poly.type
_entity_poly.pdbx_seq_one_letter_code
_entity_poly.pdbx_strand_id
1 'polypeptide(L)'
;MMRPSPFKPLDAPLFALFLLALCGIFFPKMVHILIGAAFLAGTALHLKAKLPIRGRASGMRRAGLLATELLGLALAGILLSGVFLSLQAFTGWQWADRVDWRFWHILSSLVAMFALFAHLLTQASRAWQGWRFYGAALLAFVLIGSAIFGIPYADRWLRHVETDVASVTGGEPIAASGRLLTVWFSRSGNTAGLEQVDTVSGASFMLDKKSQKLFGNAEVLALMAQDMTKSDLAAIRVRTPYPPAYSDTVRIAKDELHATADVELAEPAPDLSRYDAVIVVFPLWWGTVPKAVEKYLASSSNPPSKLIAIVTHGSSGAGESEAKLKSLFPGAAVAKPLAVYSSSVPHSRADVARYLEEALGASK
;
A
#
# COMPACT_ATOMS: atom_id res chain seq x y z
N MET A 1 50.86 18.64 -7.35
CA MET A 1 50.19 17.90 -8.46
C MET A 1 48.94 17.25 -7.88
N MET A 2 47.74 17.79 -8.17
CA MET A 2 46.49 17.15 -7.72
C MET A 2 46.33 15.82 -8.46
N ARG A 3 46.21 14.71 -7.72
CA ARG A 3 45.86 13.42 -8.33
C ARG A 3 44.50 13.59 -9.03
N PRO A 4 44.35 13.20 -10.30
CA PRO A 4 43.06 13.27 -10.97
C PRO A 4 42.03 12.45 -10.19
N SER A 5 40.80 12.95 -10.10
CA SER A 5 39.70 12.27 -9.43
C SER A 5 39.55 10.84 -9.97
N PRO A 6 39.41 9.82 -9.10
CA PRO A 6 39.18 8.45 -9.55
C PRO A 6 37.80 8.25 -10.20
N PHE A 7 36.91 9.23 -10.04
CA PHE A 7 35.53 9.22 -10.50
C PHE A 7 35.43 9.80 -11.91
N LYS A 8 34.71 9.12 -12.80
CA LYS A 8 34.33 9.66 -14.10
C LYS A 8 33.32 10.79 -13.92
N PRO A 9 33.20 11.74 -14.88
CA PRO A 9 32.23 12.83 -14.80
C PRO A 9 30.78 12.37 -14.61
N LEU A 10 30.47 11.16 -15.08
CA LEU A 10 29.13 10.56 -14.99
C LEU A 10 28.85 9.88 -13.64
N ASP A 11 29.85 9.62 -12.80
CA ASP A 11 29.70 8.83 -11.57
C ASP A 11 28.93 9.61 -10.49
N ALA A 12 29.27 10.89 -10.31
CA ALA A 12 28.58 11.78 -9.36
C ALA A 12 27.09 12.00 -9.70
N PRO A 13 26.71 12.39 -10.94
CA PRO A 13 25.29 12.55 -11.28
C PRO A 13 24.51 11.22 -11.22
N LEU A 14 25.12 10.08 -11.57
CA LEU A 14 24.48 8.77 -11.41
C LEU A 14 24.25 8.41 -9.95
N PHE A 15 25.22 8.69 -9.08
CA PHE A 15 25.06 8.45 -7.65
C PHE A 15 23.96 9.34 -7.05
N ALA A 16 23.88 10.61 -7.47
CA ALA A 16 22.81 11.51 -7.05
C ALA A 16 21.42 11.01 -7.52
N LEU A 17 21.29 10.61 -8.78
CA LEU A 17 20.05 10.03 -9.32
C LEU A 17 19.65 8.75 -8.58
N PHE A 18 20.62 7.90 -8.22
CA PHE A 18 20.38 6.71 -7.41
C PHE A 18 19.84 7.04 -6.03
N LEU A 19 20.46 7.97 -5.30
CA LEU A 19 19.98 8.39 -3.98
C LEU A 19 18.58 9.01 -4.06
N LEU A 20 18.31 9.83 -5.08
CA LEU A 20 16.99 10.38 -5.33
C LEU A 20 15.95 9.30 -5.66
N ALA A 21 16.33 8.28 -6.42
CA ALA A 21 15.47 7.14 -6.70
C ALA A 21 15.14 6.36 -5.42
N LEU A 22 16.12 6.16 -4.52
CA LEU A 22 15.88 5.55 -3.20
C LEU A 22 14.93 6.38 -2.33
N CYS A 23 15.01 7.70 -2.41
CA CYS A 23 14.08 8.63 -1.76
C CYS A 23 12.71 8.74 -2.47
N GLY A 24 12.41 7.83 -3.40
CA GLY A 24 11.17 7.81 -4.20
C GLY A 24 9.88 7.98 -3.43
N ILE A 25 9.83 7.51 -2.19
CA ILE A 25 8.68 7.63 -1.29
C ILE A 25 8.29 9.08 -0.97
N PHE A 26 9.24 10.02 -1.05
CA PHE A 26 9.01 11.44 -0.79
C PHE A 26 8.60 12.22 -2.05
N PHE A 27 8.62 11.58 -3.23
CA PHE A 27 8.30 12.23 -4.49
C PHE A 27 6.96 11.73 -5.05
N PRO A 28 6.24 12.58 -5.82
CA PRO A 28 5.11 12.10 -6.61
C PRO A 28 5.52 10.93 -7.51
N LYS A 29 4.63 9.96 -7.70
CA LYS A 29 4.91 8.70 -8.45
C LYS A 29 5.59 8.95 -9.81
N MET A 30 5.14 9.95 -10.57
CA MET A 30 5.73 10.29 -11.87
C MET A 30 7.18 10.78 -11.77
N VAL A 31 7.48 11.60 -10.76
CA VAL A 31 8.84 12.10 -10.54
C VAL A 31 9.78 10.95 -10.21
N HIS A 32 9.36 10.02 -9.34
CA HIS A 32 10.15 8.82 -9.02
C HIS A 32 10.44 7.97 -10.27
N ILE A 33 9.43 7.76 -11.13
CA ILE A 33 9.60 7.01 -12.39
C ILE A 33 10.58 7.71 -13.32
N LEU A 34 10.48 9.03 -13.49
CA LEU A 34 11.39 9.80 -14.35
C LEU A 34 12.83 9.78 -13.83
N ILE A 35 13.03 9.90 -12.52
CA ILE A 35 14.35 9.77 -11.89
C ILE A 35 14.93 8.38 -12.12
N GLY A 36 14.13 7.33 -11.92
CA GLY A 36 14.53 5.95 -12.20
C GLY A 36 14.89 5.71 -13.66
N ALA A 37 14.10 6.24 -14.60
CA ALA A 37 14.38 6.15 -16.04
C ALA A 37 15.67 6.88 -16.43
N ALA A 38 15.89 8.09 -15.90
CA ALA A 38 17.12 8.85 -16.11
C ALA A 38 18.35 8.12 -15.56
N PHE A 39 18.23 7.52 -14.37
CA PHE A 39 19.28 6.70 -13.77
C PHE A 39 19.62 5.48 -14.64
N LEU A 40 18.62 4.75 -15.13
CA LEU A 40 18.83 3.60 -16.00
C LEU A 40 19.48 3.98 -17.33
N ALA A 41 19.01 5.05 -17.97
CA ALA A 41 19.59 5.56 -19.22
C ALA A 41 21.04 6.00 -19.04
N GLY A 42 21.33 6.75 -17.97
CA GLY A 42 22.69 7.15 -17.65
C GLY A 42 23.60 5.97 -17.30
N THR A 43 23.07 4.92 -16.67
CA THR A 43 23.82 3.68 -16.40
C THR A 43 24.15 2.93 -17.68
N ALA A 44 23.23 2.85 -18.64
CA ALA A 44 23.48 2.27 -19.96
C ALA A 44 24.59 3.02 -20.73
N LEU A 45 24.58 4.36 -20.67
CA LEU A 45 25.66 5.20 -21.21
C LEU A 45 26.99 4.96 -20.50
N HIS A 46 26.96 4.82 -19.18
CA HIS A 46 28.15 4.51 -18.37
C HIS A 46 28.77 3.15 -18.74
N LEU A 47 27.93 2.13 -18.98
CA LEU A 47 28.33 0.78 -19.39
C LEU A 47 28.99 0.79 -20.79
N LYS A 48 28.40 1.50 -21.76
CA LYS A 48 28.97 1.65 -23.13
C LYS A 48 30.35 2.31 -23.14
N ALA A 49 30.67 3.12 -22.14
CA ALA A 49 31.96 3.80 -21.99
C ALA A 49 33.07 2.93 -21.34
N LYS A 50 32.90 1.60 -21.25
CA LYS A 50 33.94 0.65 -20.83
C LYS A 50 34.56 -0.05 -22.05
N LEU A 51 35.78 0.37 -22.40
CA LEU A 51 36.61 -0.21 -23.46
C LEU A 51 36.96 -1.70 -23.20
N PRO A 52 37.22 -2.50 -24.25
CA PRO A 52 37.66 -3.89 -24.11
C PRO A 52 39.00 -3.99 -23.37
N ILE A 53 39.14 -5.05 -22.56
CA ILE A 53 40.30 -5.27 -21.70
C ILE A 53 41.52 -5.68 -22.54
N ARG A 54 42.62 -4.93 -22.42
CA ARG A 54 43.97 -5.41 -22.81
C ARG A 54 44.81 -5.59 -21.53
N GLY A 55 45.30 -6.82 -21.29
CA GLY A 55 46.24 -7.16 -20.19
C GLY A 55 45.63 -7.84 -18.94
N ARG A 56 46.50 -8.29 -18.01
CA ARG A 56 46.10 -8.94 -16.73
C ARG A 56 45.53 -7.90 -15.74
N ALA A 57 44.32 -8.14 -15.25
CA ALA A 57 43.65 -7.27 -14.27
C ALA A 57 43.94 -7.68 -12.82
N SER A 58 44.18 -6.71 -11.93
CA SER A 58 44.33 -6.94 -10.48
C SER A 58 43.04 -7.50 -9.86
N GLY A 59 43.13 -8.17 -8.69
CA GLY A 59 41.97 -8.73 -8.00
C GLY A 59 40.86 -7.70 -7.75
N MET A 60 41.22 -6.51 -7.28
CA MET A 60 40.27 -5.42 -7.00
C MET A 60 39.64 -4.85 -8.29
N ARG A 61 40.37 -4.84 -9.40
CA ARG A 61 39.84 -4.44 -10.71
C ARG A 61 38.88 -5.49 -11.29
N ARG A 62 39.15 -6.79 -11.08
CA ARG A 62 38.21 -7.87 -11.43
C ARG A 62 36.94 -7.80 -10.60
N ALA A 63 37.04 -7.55 -9.29
CA ALA A 63 35.88 -7.35 -8.42
C ALA A 63 35.02 -6.17 -8.88
N GLY A 64 35.64 -5.03 -9.24
CA GLY A 64 34.91 -3.87 -9.74
C GLY A 64 34.23 -4.08 -11.10
N LEU A 65 34.81 -4.91 -11.98
CA LEU A 65 34.17 -5.32 -13.23
C LEU A 65 32.97 -6.23 -12.97
N LEU A 66 33.14 -7.27 -12.16
CA LEU A 66 32.07 -8.19 -11.78
C LEU A 66 30.91 -7.44 -11.10
N ALA A 67 31.20 -6.52 -10.19
CA ALA A 67 30.19 -5.68 -9.54
C ALA A 67 29.39 -4.85 -10.55
N THR A 68 30.03 -4.36 -11.63
CA THR A 68 29.30 -3.63 -12.68
C THR A 68 28.44 -4.54 -13.55
N GLU A 69 28.92 -5.73 -13.92
CA GLU A 69 28.10 -6.70 -14.67
C GLU A 69 26.87 -7.14 -13.86
N LEU A 70 27.08 -7.47 -12.58
CA LEU A 70 25.99 -7.82 -11.66
C LEU A 70 25.00 -6.67 -11.48
N LEU A 71 25.48 -5.42 -11.38
CA LEU A 71 24.62 -4.26 -11.31
C LEU A 71 23.79 -4.11 -12.59
N GLY A 72 24.39 -4.28 -13.77
CA GLY A 72 23.67 -4.21 -15.05
C GLY A 72 22.57 -5.27 -15.17
N LEU A 73 22.89 -6.52 -14.84
CA LEU A 73 21.93 -7.63 -14.83
C LEU A 73 20.79 -7.40 -13.83
N ALA A 74 21.12 -6.91 -12.63
CA ALA A 74 20.14 -6.63 -11.60
C ALA A 74 19.21 -5.48 -12.00
N LEU A 75 19.72 -4.41 -12.62
CA LEU A 75 18.90 -3.32 -13.13
C LEU A 75 17.96 -3.78 -14.25
N ALA A 76 18.43 -4.65 -15.16
CA ALA A 76 17.57 -5.28 -16.16
C ALA A 76 16.47 -6.13 -15.51
N GLY A 77 16.83 -6.89 -14.46
CA GLY A 77 15.89 -7.66 -13.65
C GLY A 77 14.82 -6.78 -12.99
N ILE A 78 15.21 -5.66 -12.36
CA ILE A 78 14.28 -4.68 -11.76
C ILE A 78 13.33 -4.11 -12.82
N LEU A 79 13.84 -3.72 -13.99
CA LEU A 79 13.03 -3.17 -15.07
C LEU A 79 12.02 -4.19 -15.59
N LEU A 80 12.47 -5.41 -15.89
CA LEU A 80 11.61 -6.48 -16.39
C LEU A 80 10.52 -6.85 -15.37
N SER A 81 10.93 -7.13 -14.13
CA SER A 81 9.99 -7.48 -13.06
C SER A 81 9.05 -6.32 -12.69
N GLY A 82 9.50 -5.07 -12.78
CA GLY A 82 8.66 -3.89 -12.57
C GLY A 82 7.56 -3.73 -13.63
N VAL A 83 7.87 -4.03 -14.89
CA VAL A 83 6.88 -4.08 -15.97
C VAL A 83 5.85 -5.16 -15.68
N PHE A 84 6.27 -6.39 -15.36
CA PHE A 84 5.33 -7.47 -15.08
C PHE A 84 4.48 -7.25 -13.84
N LEU A 85 5.04 -6.68 -12.75
CA LEU A 85 4.27 -6.27 -11.58
C LEU A 85 3.22 -5.21 -11.93
N SER A 86 3.56 -4.29 -12.84
CA SER A 86 2.61 -3.29 -13.32
C SER A 86 1.52 -3.93 -14.19
N LEU A 87 1.87 -4.83 -15.10
CA LEU A 87 0.90 -5.56 -15.92
C LEU A 87 -0.04 -6.42 -15.06
N GLN A 88 0.49 -7.10 -14.04
CA GLN A 88 -0.33 -7.83 -13.06
C GLN A 88 -1.32 -6.90 -12.35
N ALA A 89 -0.93 -5.65 -12.05
CA ALA A 89 -1.79 -4.69 -11.38
C ALA A 89 -2.86 -4.07 -12.28
N PHE A 90 -2.72 -4.12 -13.62
CA PHE A 90 -3.56 -3.33 -14.53
C PHE A 90 -4.18 -4.05 -15.73
N THR A 91 -3.66 -5.20 -16.20
CA THR A 91 -4.02 -5.71 -17.56
C THR A 91 -4.58 -7.13 -17.65
N GLY A 92 -4.99 -7.77 -16.54
CA GLY A 92 -5.67 -9.08 -16.57
C GLY A 92 -4.89 -10.22 -17.25
N TRP A 93 -3.58 -10.04 -17.49
CA TRP A 93 -2.72 -10.99 -18.19
C TRP A 93 -2.30 -12.14 -17.27
N GLN A 94 -3.06 -13.23 -17.30
CA GLN A 94 -2.86 -14.41 -16.43
C GLN A 94 -1.51 -15.12 -16.57
N TRP A 95 -0.78 -14.94 -17.67
CA TRP A 95 0.57 -15.51 -17.82
C TRP A 95 1.60 -14.84 -16.90
N ALA A 96 1.39 -13.56 -16.60
CA ALA A 96 2.21 -12.86 -15.62
C ALA A 96 2.00 -13.42 -14.20
N ASP A 97 0.86 -14.04 -13.88
CA ASP A 97 0.54 -14.52 -12.55
C ASP A 97 1.20 -15.88 -12.18
N ARG A 98 1.83 -16.57 -13.15
CA ARG A 98 2.50 -17.88 -12.89
C ARG A 98 3.89 -17.75 -12.25
N VAL A 99 4.50 -16.58 -12.34
CA VAL A 99 5.84 -16.29 -11.83
C VAL A 99 5.71 -15.28 -10.71
N ASP A 100 6.38 -15.52 -9.58
CA ASP A 100 6.45 -14.55 -8.49
C ASP A 100 7.40 -13.40 -8.88
N TRP A 101 6.88 -12.46 -9.70
CA TRP A 101 7.63 -11.29 -10.13
C TRP A 101 8.04 -10.39 -8.96
N ARG A 102 7.31 -10.44 -7.84
CA ARG A 102 7.66 -9.68 -6.64
C ARG A 102 8.92 -10.23 -6.01
N PHE A 103 9.05 -11.56 -5.89
CA PHE A 103 10.29 -12.20 -5.47
C PHE A 103 11.47 -11.77 -6.35
N TRP A 104 11.33 -11.87 -7.68
CA TRP A 104 12.39 -11.49 -8.62
C TRP A 104 12.72 -10.00 -8.57
N HIS A 105 11.73 -9.13 -8.35
CA HIS A 105 11.94 -7.70 -8.18
C HIS A 105 12.76 -7.40 -6.93
N ILE A 106 12.36 -7.96 -5.78
CA ILE A 106 13.07 -7.79 -4.50
C ILE A 106 14.50 -8.35 -4.60
N LEU A 107 14.65 -9.56 -5.14
CA LEU A 107 15.96 -10.19 -5.34
C LEU A 107 16.86 -9.31 -6.22
N SER A 108 16.33 -8.81 -7.34
CA SER A 108 17.08 -7.93 -8.24
C SER A 108 17.45 -6.61 -7.56
N SER A 109 16.55 -6.01 -6.78
CA SER A 109 16.84 -4.81 -5.99
C SER A 109 17.96 -5.04 -4.97
N LEU A 110 17.95 -6.17 -4.26
CA LEU A 110 18.99 -6.53 -3.31
C LEU A 110 20.34 -6.71 -4.01
N VAL A 111 20.39 -7.48 -5.11
CA VAL A 111 21.62 -7.67 -5.89
C VAL A 111 22.14 -6.34 -6.41
N ALA A 112 21.28 -5.46 -6.94
CA ALA A 112 21.67 -4.14 -7.42
C ALA A 112 22.28 -3.29 -6.29
N MET A 113 21.68 -3.31 -5.10
CA MET A 113 22.19 -2.56 -3.94
C MET A 113 23.60 -3.01 -3.53
N PHE A 114 23.82 -4.32 -3.38
CA PHE A 114 25.15 -4.85 -3.01
C PHE A 114 26.18 -4.65 -4.14
N ALA A 115 25.77 -4.85 -5.39
CA ALA A 115 26.63 -4.65 -6.55
C ALA A 115 27.05 -3.18 -6.71
N LEU A 116 26.13 -2.24 -6.48
CA LEU A 116 26.45 -0.81 -6.46
C LEU A 116 27.41 -0.46 -5.33
N PHE A 117 27.18 -0.97 -4.12
CA PHE A 117 28.10 -0.74 -3.00
C PHE A 117 29.50 -1.27 -3.30
N ALA A 118 29.62 -2.50 -3.81
CA ALA A 118 30.90 -3.07 -4.24
C ALA A 118 31.55 -2.26 -5.37
N HIS A 119 30.76 -1.75 -6.32
CA HIS A 119 31.24 -0.88 -7.38
C HIS A 119 31.82 0.43 -6.82
N LEU A 120 31.10 1.11 -5.92
CA LEU A 120 31.56 2.35 -5.28
C LEU A 120 32.80 2.12 -4.41
N LEU A 121 32.85 1.00 -3.68
CA LEU A 121 33.99 0.63 -2.83
C LEU A 121 35.26 0.41 -3.67
N THR A 122 35.14 -0.32 -4.77
CA THR A 122 36.27 -0.55 -5.70
C THR A 122 36.67 0.71 -6.44
N GLN A 123 35.74 1.61 -6.76
CA GLN A 123 36.04 2.94 -7.28
C GLN A 123 36.84 3.79 -6.27
N ALA A 124 36.35 3.90 -5.03
CA ALA A 124 36.95 4.70 -3.97
C ALA A 124 38.31 4.15 -3.50
N SER A 125 38.50 2.83 -3.55
CA SER A 125 39.78 2.17 -3.25
C SER A 125 40.96 2.64 -4.10
N ARG A 126 40.68 3.28 -5.25
CA ARG A 126 41.69 3.87 -6.14
C ARG A 126 42.25 5.18 -5.60
N ALA A 127 41.48 5.91 -4.78
CA ALA A 127 41.90 7.15 -4.14
C ALA A 127 42.26 6.97 -2.66
N TRP A 128 41.52 6.13 -1.94
CA TRP A 128 41.66 5.95 -0.50
C TRP A 128 41.91 4.47 -0.18
N GLN A 129 42.94 4.19 0.63
CA GLN A 129 43.34 2.83 1.00
C GLN A 129 43.45 2.73 2.53
N GLY A 130 42.95 1.63 3.10
CA GLY A 130 43.09 1.32 4.53
C GLY A 130 41.82 0.73 5.13
N TRP A 131 41.98 -0.18 6.10
CA TRP A 131 40.88 -0.92 6.72
C TRP A 131 39.85 0.00 7.40
N ARG A 132 40.27 1.16 7.91
CA ARG A 132 39.39 2.15 8.55
C ARG A 132 38.38 2.74 7.57
N PHE A 133 38.82 3.02 6.34
CA PHE A 133 37.93 3.50 5.28
C PHE A 133 36.89 2.44 4.89
N TYR A 134 37.34 1.20 4.66
CA TYR A 134 36.42 0.09 4.34
C TYR A 134 35.42 -0.19 5.48
N GLY A 135 35.88 -0.14 6.73
CA GLY A 135 35.02 -0.28 7.91
C GLY A 135 33.96 0.83 8.00
N ALA A 136 34.36 2.09 7.80
CA ALA A 136 33.44 3.22 7.79
C ALA A 136 32.41 3.15 6.65
N ALA A 137 32.83 2.74 5.44
CA ALA A 137 31.94 2.57 4.30
C ALA A 137 30.93 1.44 4.53
N LEU A 138 31.37 0.32 5.10
CA LEU A 138 30.47 -0.79 5.46
C LEU A 138 29.47 -0.38 6.54
N LEU A 139 29.93 0.34 7.58
CA LEU A 139 29.04 0.85 8.63
C LEU A 139 27.97 1.77 8.06
N ALA A 140 28.35 2.73 7.19
CA ALA A 140 27.40 3.62 6.54
C ALA A 140 26.37 2.85 5.69
N PHE A 141 26.81 1.82 4.96
CA PHE A 141 25.91 0.96 4.18
C PHE A 141 24.90 0.20 5.05
N VAL A 142 25.37 -0.39 6.16
CA VAL A 142 24.48 -1.09 7.10
C VAL A 142 23.47 -0.13 7.71
N LEU A 143 23.90 1.06 8.16
CA LEU A 143 23.00 2.06 8.75
C LEU A 143 21.93 2.54 7.75
N ILE A 144 22.33 2.84 6.51
CA ILE A 144 21.38 3.24 5.45
C ILE A 144 20.42 2.09 5.13
N GLY A 145 20.93 0.87 4.97
CA GLY A 145 20.09 -0.32 4.71
C GLY A 145 19.10 -0.58 5.85
N SER A 146 19.54 -0.50 7.10
CA SER A 146 18.68 -0.62 8.28
C SER A 146 17.64 0.50 8.37
N ALA A 147 17.99 1.74 8.00
CA ALA A 147 17.03 2.84 8.01
C ALA A 147 15.95 2.68 6.92
N ILE A 148 16.35 2.30 5.71
CA ILE A 148 15.45 2.17 4.55
C ILE A 148 14.57 0.91 4.67
N PHE A 149 15.14 -0.22 5.06
CA PHE A 149 14.44 -1.51 5.08
C PHE A 149 14.09 -1.97 6.49
N GLY A 150 15.03 -1.82 7.43
CA GLY A 150 14.88 -2.32 8.80
C GLY A 150 13.82 -1.57 9.60
N ILE A 151 13.79 -0.23 9.55
CA ILE A 151 12.79 0.56 10.30
C ILE A 151 11.37 0.27 9.79
N PRO A 152 11.05 0.36 8.48
CA PRO A 152 9.69 0.03 8.01
C PRO A 152 9.31 -1.43 8.24
N TYR A 153 10.27 -2.36 8.16
CA TYR A 153 10.03 -3.76 8.50
C TYR A 153 9.70 -3.93 9.98
N ALA A 154 10.52 -3.37 10.87
CA ALA A 154 10.26 -3.37 12.31
C ALA A 154 8.91 -2.71 12.63
N ASP A 155 8.58 -1.59 11.97
CA ASP A 155 7.30 -0.92 12.10
C ASP A 155 6.12 -1.84 11.79
N ARG A 156 6.19 -2.52 10.65
CA ARG A 156 5.14 -3.41 10.15
C ARG A 156 4.93 -4.64 11.04
N TRP A 157 6.01 -5.20 11.59
CA TRP A 157 5.97 -6.47 12.32
C TRP A 157 5.86 -6.29 13.84
N LEU A 158 6.32 -5.16 14.38
CA LEU A 158 6.36 -4.92 15.82
C LEU A 158 5.30 -3.91 16.28
N ARG A 159 4.73 -3.06 15.42
CA ARG A 159 3.58 -2.24 15.80
C ARG A 159 2.30 -3.05 15.69
N HIS A 160 1.90 -3.66 16.80
CA HIS A 160 0.49 -3.98 16.99
C HIS A 160 -0.26 -2.68 17.26
N VAL A 161 -1.28 -2.36 16.44
CA VAL A 161 -2.23 -1.29 16.77
C VAL A 161 -3.15 -1.84 17.84
N GLU A 162 -2.67 -1.79 19.08
CA GLU A 162 -3.47 -2.10 20.24
C GLU A 162 -4.25 -0.85 20.64
N THR A 163 -5.57 -0.94 20.67
CA THR A 163 -6.42 0.18 21.08
C THR A 163 -7.48 -0.28 22.09
N ASP A 164 -8.03 0.65 22.85
CA ASP A 164 -9.26 0.41 23.61
C ASP A 164 -10.43 0.83 22.73
N VAL A 165 -11.06 -0.13 22.05
CA VAL A 165 -12.08 0.15 21.03
C VAL A 165 -13.23 0.98 21.61
N ALA A 166 -13.66 0.67 22.84
CA ALA A 166 -14.74 1.41 23.49
C ALA A 166 -14.40 2.90 23.68
N SER A 167 -13.14 3.21 23.99
CA SER A 167 -12.68 4.59 24.17
C SER A 167 -12.62 5.39 22.86
N VAL A 168 -12.37 4.74 21.73
CA VAL A 168 -12.28 5.42 20.41
C VAL A 168 -13.63 5.49 19.70
N THR A 169 -14.54 4.55 19.98
CA THR A 169 -15.89 4.51 19.39
C THR A 169 -16.93 5.27 20.20
N GLY A 170 -16.71 5.54 21.49
CA GLY A 170 -17.65 6.27 22.34
C GLY A 170 -17.41 7.78 22.36
N GLY A 171 -18.49 8.56 22.48
CA GLY A 171 -18.43 10.01 22.68
C GLY A 171 -19.76 10.70 22.43
N GLU A 172 -19.73 12.03 22.29
CA GLU A 172 -20.95 12.81 22.10
C GLU A 172 -21.62 12.51 20.74
N PRO A 173 -22.97 12.46 20.71
CA PRO A 173 -23.72 12.34 19.47
C PRO A 173 -23.62 13.63 18.66
N ILE A 174 -23.79 13.52 17.34
CA ILE A 174 -23.94 14.66 16.44
C ILE A 174 -25.42 14.92 16.17
N ALA A 175 -25.75 16.17 15.81
CA ALA A 175 -27.09 16.49 15.34
C ALA A 175 -27.32 15.78 14.00
N ALA A 176 -28.24 14.82 13.99
CA ALA A 176 -28.62 14.10 12.80
C ALA A 176 -30.13 13.85 12.84
N SER A 177 -30.80 14.13 11.73
CA SER A 177 -32.25 13.99 11.60
C SER A 177 -32.60 12.89 10.61
N GLY A 178 -33.73 12.23 10.83
CA GLY A 178 -34.23 11.17 9.96
C GLY A 178 -33.77 9.78 10.37
N ARG A 179 -34.18 8.78 9.59
CA ARG A 179 -33.83 7.38 9.80
C ARG A 179 -32.52 7.08 9.07
N LEU A 180 -31.49 6.74 9.83
CA LEU A 180 -30.15 6.50 9.31
C LEU A 180 -29.77 5.02 9.43
N LEU A 181 -29.02 4.53 8.46
CA LEU A 181 -28.42 3.19 8.50
C LEU A 181 -26.92 3.29 8.26
N THR A 182 -26.12 2.72 9.16
CA THR A 182 -24.70 2.45 8.93
C THR A 182 -24.54 1.00 8.50
N VAL A 183 -24.03 0.79 7.29
CA VAL A 183 -23.64 -0.53 6.79
C VAL A 183 -22.14 -0.62 6.65
N TRP A 184 -21.56 -1.77 6.99
CA TRP A 184 -20.11 -1.92 6.90
C TRP A 184 -19.64 -3.27 6.39
N PHE A 185 -18.55 -3.25 5.65
CA PHE A 185 -17.83 -4.45 5.23
C PHE A 185 -16.41 -4.38 5.78
N SER A 186 -15.96 -5.46 6.41
CA SER A 186 -14.59 -5.60 6.89
C SER A 186 -14.17 -7.06 6.81
N ARG A 187 -12.85 -7.32 6.87
CA ARG A 187 -12.36 -8.68 7.05
C ARG A 187 -12.83 -9.29 8.38
N SER A 188 -13.08 -8.49 9.41
CA SER A 188 -13.65 -8.96 10.67
C SER A 188 -15.06 -9.51 10.47
N GLY A 189 -15.21 -10.82 10.75
CA GLY A 189 -16.42 -11.61 10.49
C GLY A 189 -16.70 -11.91 9.01
N ASN A 190 -15.74 -11.66 8.12
CA ASN A 190 -15.72 -12.21 6.75
C ASN A 190 -14.46 -13.05 6.50
N THR A 191 -13.71 -13.41 7.55
CA THR A 191 -12.47 -14.19 7.46
C THR A 191 -12.64 -15.51 8.21
N ALA A 192 -12.30 -16.62 7.57
CA ALA A 192 -12.28 -17.94 8.22
C ALA A 192 -11.15 -18.00 9.25
N GLY A 193 -11.45 -18.50 10.45
CA GLY A 193 -10.46 -18.70 11.51
C GLY A 193 -9.72 -17.41 11.88
N LEU A 194 -10.45 -16.40 12.35
CA LEU A 194 -9.89 -15.07 12.70
C LEU A 194 -8.70 -15.17 13.68
N GLU A 195 -8.67 -16.20 14.53
CA GLU A 195 -7.58 -16.50 15.47
C GLU A 195 -6.29 -16.98 14.78
N GLN A 196 -6.39 -17.48 13.54
CA GLN A 196 -5.29 -17.97 12.73
C GLN A 196 -4.73 -16.90 11.77
N VAL A 197 -5.16 -15.64 11.91
CA VAL A 197 -4.66 -14.55 11.10
C VAL A 197 -3.17 -14.35 11.43
N ASP A 198 -2.33 -14.68 10.44
CA ASP A 198 -0.87 -14.72 10.51
C ASP A 198 -0.21 -13.42 11.00
N THR A 199 -0.88 -12.29 10.81
CA THR A 199 -0.44 -10.98 11.24
C THR A 199 -1.62 -10.02 11.43
N VAL A 200 -1.67 -9.34 12.60
CA VAL A 200 -2.47 -8.12 12.77
C VAL A 200 -1.82 -7.03 11.94
N SER A 201 -2.05 -7.03 10.62
CA SER A 201 -1.63 -5.90 9.81
C SER A 201 -2.52 -4.72 10.17
N GLY A 202 -1.93 -3.61 10.63
CA GLY A 202 -2.66 -2.38 10.92
C GLY A 202 -3.47 -1.84 9.74
N ALA A 203 -3.26 -2.39 8.53
CA ALA A 203 -4.05 -2.14 7.33
C ALA A 203 -5.47 -2.73 7.36
N SER A 204 -5.74 -3.75 8.17
CA SER A 204 -7.04 -4.46 8.17
C SER A 204 -7.61 -4.75 9.56
N PHE A 205 -6.76 -5.00 10.55
CA PHE A 205 -7.18 -5.38 11.90
C PHE A 205 -6.49 -4.54 12.97
N MET A 206 -7.16 -4.41 14.11
CA MET A 206 -6.65 -3.86 15.36
C MET A 206 -6.97 -4.83 16.49
N LEU A 207 -6.09 -4.92 17.49
CA LEU A 207 -6.31 -5.73 18.67
C LEU A 207 -6.90 -4.85 19.77
N ASP A 208 -8.07 -5.22 20.29
CA ASP A 208 -8.64 -4.55 21.45
C ASP A 208 -7.93 -4.99 22.73
N LYS A 209 -7.35 -4.04 23.47
CA LYS A 209 -6.56 -4.34 24.68
C LYS A 209 -7.36 -5.02 25.77
N LYS A 210 -8.64 -4.64 25.92
CA LYS A 210 -9.49 -5.10 27.03
C LYS A 210 -10.09 -6.47 26.77
N SER A 211 -10.67 -6.66 25.58
CA SER A 211 -11.34 -7.90 25.20
C SER A 211 -10.42 -8.92 24.53
N GLN A 212 -9.21 -8.53 24.13
CA GLN A 212 -8.29 -9.35 23.33
C GLN A 212 -8.89 -9.82 21.99
N LYS A 213 -9.96 -9.15 21.53
CA LYS A 213 -10.62 -9.45 20.27
C LYS A 213 -10.02 -8.62 19.13
N LEU A 214 -9.96 -9.22 17.94
CA LEU A 214 -9.61 -8.51 16.72
C LEU A 214 -10.83 -7.76 16.16
N PHE A 215 -10.64 -6.48 15.92
CA PHE A 215 -11.60 -5.61 15.24
C PHE A 215 -11.06 -5.19 13.89
N GLY A 216 -11.94 -5.06 12.91
CA GLY A 216 -11.57 -4.53 11.62
C GLY A 216 -11.53 -3.01 11.60
N ASN A 217 -10.68 -2.42 10.77
CA ASN A 217 -10.61 -0.96 10.64
C ASN A 217 -11.94 -0.33 10.21
N ALA A 218 -12.60 -0.90 9.21
CA ALA A 218 -13.91 -0.45 8.76
C ALA A 218 -15.02 -0.72 9.79
N GLU A 219 -14.89 -1.78 10.59
CA GLU A 219 -15.82 -2.06 11.70
C GLU A 219 -15.73 -0.97 12.77
N VAL A 220 -14.53 -0.56 13.18
CA VAL A 220 -14.37 0.51 14.18
C VAL A 220 -14.89 1.85 13.69
N LEU A 221 -14.64 2.19 12.41
CA LEU A 221 -15.20 3.41 11.81
C LEU A 221 -16.74 3.37 11.75
N ALA A 222 -17.32 2.20 11.47
CA ALA A 222 -18.78 2.03 11.47
C ALA A 222 -19.38 2.16 12.88
N LEU A 223 -18.69 1.62 13.90
CA LEU A 223 -19.09 1.79 15.30
C LEU A 223 -18.99 3.26 15.74
N MET A 224 -17.96 4.01 15.31
CA MET A 224 -17.90 5.46 15.54
C MET A 224 -19.08 6.19 14.91
N ALA A 225 -19.36 5.91 13.64
CA ALA A 225 -20.46 6.55 12.90
C ALA A 225 -21.81 6.24 13.54
N GLN A 226 -22.05 4.98 13.91
CA GLN A 226 -23.28 4.55 14.58
C GLN A 226 -23.43 5.18 15.97
N ASP A 227 -22.36 5.24 16.75
CA ASP A 227 -22.41 5.87 18.07
C ASP A 227 -22.76 7.36 17.98
N MET A 228 -22.19 8.09 17.02
CA MET A 228 -22.46 9.52 16.84
C MET A 228 -23.87 9.80 16.31
N THR A 229 -24.33 9.00 15.35
CA THR A 229 -25.58 9.26 14.63
C THR A 229 -26.78 8.54 15.23
N LYS A 230 -26.55 7.59 16.13
CA LYS A 230 -27.54 6.65 16.65
C LYS A 230 -28.30 5.91 15.53
N SER A 231 -27.64 5.70 14.39
CA SER A 231 -28.19 4.98 13.24
C SER A 231 -28.45 3.51 13.55
N ASP A 232 -29.30 2.87 12.76
CA ASP A 232 -29.31 1.41 12.66
C ASP A 232 -27.92 0.92 12.18
N LEU A 233 -27.55 -0.33 12.49
CA LEU A 233 -26.24 -0.90 12.14
C LEU A 233 -26.41 -2.28 11.49
N ALA A 234 -25.81 -2.47 10.32
CA ALA A 234 -25.77 -3.77 9.66
C ALA A 234 -24.36 -4.10 9.14
N ALA A 235 -23.96 -5.35 9.31
CA ALA A 235 -22.70 -5.86 8.76
C ALA A 235 -22.95 -6.57 7.43
N ILE A 236 -22.17 -6.23 6.41
CA ILE A 236 -22.17 -6.91 5.12
C ILE A 236 -21.35 -8.20 5.29
N ARG A 237 -22.01 -9.34 5.10
CA ARG A 237 -21.45 -10.68 5.26
C ARG A 237 -21.41 -11.42 3.93
N VAL A 238 -20.27 -12.05 3.62
CA VAL A 238 -20.17 -13.00 2.50
C VAL A 238 -20.51 -14.41 2.97
N ARG A 239 -21.11 -15.21 2.08
CA ARG A 239 -21.48 -16.61 2.36
C ARG A 239 -20.24 -17.48 2.54
N THR A 240 -19.22 -17.24 1.72
CA THR A 240 -17.93 -17.94 1.77
C THR A 240 -16.88 -16.98 2.34
N PRO A 241 -16.43 -17.18 3.59
CA PRO A 241 -15.43 -16.31 4.19
C PRO A 241 -14.09 -16.33 3.44
N TYR A 242 -13.41 -15.18 3.44
CA TYR A 242 -12.06 -15.04 2.92
C TYR A 242 -11.04 -15.84 3.77
N PRO A 243 -9.94 -16.32 3.18
CA PRO A 243 -8.89 -17.02 3.91
C PRO A 243 -8.17 -16.10 4.92
N PRO A 244 -7.60 -16.67 6.01
CA PRO A 244 -6.92 -15.90 7.04
C PRO A 244 -5.66 -15.19 6.51
N ALA A 245 -4.90 -15.84 5.62
CA ALA A 245 -3.72 -15.28 4.99
C ALA A 245 -4.07 -14.04 4.15
N TYR A 246 -3.38 -12.93 4.43
CA TYR A 246 -3.64 -11.66 3.77
C TYR A 246 -3.42 -11.74 2.25
N SER A 247 -2.34 -12.39 1.81
CA SER A 247 -2.00 -12.52 0.38
C SER A 247 -3.06 -13.28 -0.41
N ASP A 248 -3.66 -14.32 0.17
CA ASP A 248 -4.71 -15.10 -0.49
C ASP A 248 -6.02 -14.30 -0.59
N THR A 249 -6.37 -13.54 0.45
CA THR A 249 -7.50 -12.60 0.40
C THR A 249 -7.30 -11.57 -0.72
N VAL A 250 -6.10 -11.00 -0.83
CA VAL A 250 -5.76 -10.02 -1.87
C VAL A 250 -5.92 -10.62 -3.28
N ARG A 251 -5.51 -11.88 -3.49
CA ARG A 251 -5.69 -12.59 -4.76
C ARG A 251 -7.18 -12.78 -5.09
N ILE A 252 -7.98 -13.30 -4.16
CA ILE A 252 -9.42 -13.49 -4.37
C ILE A 252 -10.11 -12.15 -4.68
N ALA A 253 -9.81 -11.10 -3.92
CA ALA A 253 -10.37 -9.76 -4.15
C ALA A 253 -10.03 -9.19 -5.54
N LYS A 254 -8.88 -9.59 -6.12
CA LYS A 254 -8.48 -9.21 -7.49
C LYS A 254 -9.35 -9.93 -8.52
N ASP A 255 -9.57 -11.22 -8.33
CA ASP A 255 -10.38 -12.05 -9.22
C ASP A 255 -11.86 -11.60 -9.19
N GLU A 256 -12.38 -11.26 -8.01
CA GLU A 256 -13.71 -10.66 -7.82
C GLU A 256 -13.87 -9.32 -8.56
N LEU A 257 -12.83 -8.48 -8.56
CA LEU A 257 -12.84 -7.20 -9.29
C LEU A 257 -12.96 -7.40 -10.80
N HIS A 258 -12.25 -8.40 -11.35
CA HIS A 258 -12.26 -8.72 -12.78
C HIS A 258 -13.46 -9.59 -13.21
N ALA A 259 -14.40 -9.85 -12.31
CA ALA A 259 -15.61 -10.65 -12.55
C ALA A 259 -15.34 -12.08 -13.06
N THR A 260 -14.14 -12.63 -12.81
CA THR A 260 -13.85 -14.06 -13.04
C THR A 260 -14.35 -14.92 -11.88
N ALA A 261 -14.57 -14.31 -10.71
CA ALA A 261 -15.20 -14.91 -9.54
C ALA A 261 -16.41 -14.06 -9.09
N ASP A 262 -17.46 -14.72 -8.61
CA ASP A 262 -18.65 -14.06 -8.10
C ASP A 262 -18.71 -14.11 -6.57
N VAL A 263 -19.25 -13.08 -5.94
CA VAL A 263 -19.35 -12.98 -4.46
C VAL A 263 -20.76 -13.27 -4.02
N GLU A 264 -20.98 -14.33 -3.24
CA GLU A 264 -22.29 -14.58 -2.63
C GLU A 264 -22.39 -13.89 -1.26
N LEU A 265 -23.46 -13.14 -1.05
CA LEU A 265 -23.77 -12.54 0.25
C LEU A 265 -24.45 -13.59 1.15
N ALA A 266 -24.18 -13.54 2.45
CA ALA A 266 -24.87 -14.39 3.41
C ALA A 266 -26.34 -13.98 3.58
N GLU A 267 -26.61 -12.67 3.51
CA GLU A 267 -27.94 -12.08 3.62
C GLU A 267 -28.10 -10.95 2.59
N PRO A 268 -29.30 -10.75 2.01
CA PRO A 268 -29.58 -9.63 1.13
C PRO A 268 -29.61 -8.31 1.91
N ALA A 269 -29.43 -7.18 1.21
CA ALA A 269 -29.63 -5.88 1.83
C ALA A 269 -31.11 -5.67 2.23
N PRO A 270 -31.38 -4.96 3.34
CA PRO A 270 -32.73 -4.48 3.62
C PRO A 270 -33.15 -3.44 2.57
N ASP A 271 -34.43 -3.13 2.54
CA ASP A 271 -34.97 -2.04 1.72
C ASP A 271 -34.37 -0.69 2.14
N LEU A 272 -33.40 -0.21 1.36
CA LEU A 272 -32.62 1.00 1.68
C LEU A 272 -33.44 2.29 1.51
N SER A 273 -34.57 2.25 0.79
CA SER A 273 -35.43 3.43 0.59
C SER A 273 -36.13 3.92 1.87
N ARG A 274 -36.13 3.09 2.92
CA ARG A 274 -36.69 3.43 4.23
C ARG A 274 -35.81 4.38 5.03
N TYR A 275 -34.59 4.62 4.57
CA TYR A 275 -33.59 5.44 5.24
C TYR A 275 -33.36 6.73 4.48
N ASP A 276 -33.31 7.85 5.21
CA ASP A 276 -33.02 9.17 4.66
C ASP A 276 -31.56 9.28 4.21
N ALA A 277 -30.65 8.62 4.93
CA ALA A 277 -29.28 8.42 4.50
C ALA A 277 -28.72 7.06 4.92
N VAL A 278 -27.87 6.51 4.04
CA VAL A 278 -27.09 5.31 4.29
C VAL A 278 -25.61 5.69 4.36
N ILE A 279 -24.96 5.34 5.48
CA ILE A 279 -23.52 5.47 5.69
C ILE A 279 -22.90 4.11 5.38
N VAL A 280 -22.07 4.03 4.34
CA VAL A 280 -21.38 2.81 3.92
C VAL A 280 -19.90 2.88 4.27
N VAL A 281 -19.42 1.91 5.05
CA VAL A 281 -18.05 1.90 5.58
C VAL A 281 -17.30 0.67 5.10
N PHE A 282 -16.14 0.85 4.46
CA PHE A 282 -15.41 -0.28 3.86
C PHE A 282 -13.90 -0.01 3.70
N PRO A 283 -13.07 -1.07 3.63
CA PRO A 283 -11.69 -0.94 3.19
C PRO A 283 -11.62 -0.73 1.67
N LEU A 284 -10.68 0.11 1.22
CA LEU A 284 -10.37 0.24 -0.20
C LEU A 284 -9.69 -1.03 -0.71
N TRP A 285 -10.34 -1.76 -1.62
CA TRP A 285 -9.77 -2.96 -2.24
C TRP A 285 -9.47 -2.69 -3.70
N TRP A 286 -8.22 -2.92 -4.11
CA TRP A 286 -7.76 -2.74 -5.49
C TRP A 286 -8.13 -1.39 -6.11
N GLY A 287 -8.15 -0.33 -5.31
CA GLY A 287 -8.42 1.04 -5.78
C GLY A 287 -9.90 1.42 -5.86
N THR A 288 -10.83 0.54 -5.47
CA THR A 288 -12.26 0.82 -5.54
C THR A 288 -13.05 0.12 -4.43
N VAL A 289 -14.39 0.16 -4.53
CA VAL A 289 -15.36 -0.49 -3.64
C VAL A 289 -15.20 -2.01 -3.71
N PRO A 290 -15.11 -2.74 -2.58
CA PRO A 290 -15.10 -4.20 -2.58
C PRO A 290 -16.34 -4.80 -3.26
N LYS A 291 -16.17 -5.91 -4.00
CA LYS A 291 -17.27 -6.53 -4.75
C LYS A 291 -18.46 -6.94 -3.88
N ALA A 292 -18.21 -7.38 -2.65
CA ALA A 292 -19.24 -7.65 -1.65
C ALA A 292 -20.11 -6.43 -1.35
N VAL A 293 -19.51 -5.25 -1.19
CA VAL A 293 -20.23 -3.99 -0.96
C VAL A 293 -21.01 -3.58 -2.20
N GLU A 294 -20.42 -3.69 -3.38
CA GLU A 294 -21.12 -3.42 -4.64
C GLU A 294 -22.39 -4.26 -4.76
N LYS A 295 -22.29 -5.57 -4.51
CA LYS A 295 -23.43 -6.48 -4.57
C LYS A 295 -24.48 -6.19 -3.52
N TYR A 296 -24.05 -5.90 -2.30
CA TYR A 296 -24.99 -5.57 -1.22
C TYR A 296 -25.82 -4.36 -1.60
N LEU A 297 -25.17 -3.29 -2.06
CA LEU A 297 -25.84 -2.07 -2.51
C LEU A 297 -26.73 -2.33 -3.75
N ALA A 298 -26.24 -3.10 -4.73
CA ALA A 298 -27.00 -3.43 -5.94
C ALA A 298 -28.19 -4.38 -5.70
N SER A 299 -28.20 -5.14 -4.60
CA SER A 299 -29.32 -6.01 -4.23
C SER A 299 -30.55 -5.23 -3.74
N SER A 300 -30.37 -3.96 -3.34
CA SER A 300 -31.49 -3.10 -2.98
C SER A 300 -32.22 -2.62 -4.23
N SER A 301 -33.49 -2.99 -4.37
CA SER A 301 -34.32 -2.58 -5.51
C SER A 301 -34.55 -1.06 -5.58
N ASN A 302 -34.36 -0.36 -4.46
CA ASN A 302 -34.52 1.09 -4.37
C ASN A 302 -33.25 1.76 -3.79
N PRO A 303 -32.72 2.82 -4.40
CA PRO A 303 -31.62 3.61 -3.84
C PRO A 303 -32.04 4.38 -2.58
N PRO A 304 -31.13 4.63 -1.64
CA PRO A 304 -31.37 5.61 -0.59
C PRO A 304 -31.35 7.04 -1.15
N SER A 305 -32.02 7.98 -0.47
CA SER A 305 -32.01 9.40 -0.87
C SER A 305 -30.60 10.01 -0.83
N LYS A 306 -29.79 9.59 0.15
CA LYS A 306 -28.41 10.05 0.34
C LYS A 306 -27.49 8.88 0.68
N LEU A 307 -26.31 8.88 0.07
CA LEU A 307 -25.26 7.90 0.34
C LEU A 307 -23.98 8.60 0.78
N ILE A 308 -23.47 8.18 1.94
CA ILE A 308 -22.27 8.73 2.57
C ILE A 308 -21.26 7.59 2.69
N ALA A 309 -20.01 7.82 2.31
CA ALA A 309 -18.99 6.78 2.31
C ALA A 309 -17.81 7.14 3.21
N ILE A 310 -17.40 6.18 4.06
CA ILE A 310 -16.17 6.25 4.85
C ILE A 310 -15.28 5.08 4.42
N VAL A 311 -14.09 5.41 3.92
CA VAL A 311 -13.17 4.44 3.31
C VAL A 311 -11.88 4.37 4.12
N THR A 312 -11.52 3.19 4.61
CA THR A 312 -10.19 2.98 5.20
C THR A 312 -9.19 2.49 4.15
N HIS A 313 -7.96 3.03 4.16
CA HIS A 313 -6.97 2.71 3.13
C HIS A 313 -5.54 2.59 3.65
N GLY A 314 -4.71 1.88 2.88
CA GLY A 314 -3.27 1.73 3.16
C GLY A 314 -2.38 2.81 2.52
N SER A 315 -2.88 3.58 1.55
CA SER A 315 -2.12 4.68 0.90
C SER A 315 -2.94 5.55 -0.06
N SER A 316 -3.92 4.96 -0.76
CA SER A 316 -4.48 5.54 -1.99
C SER A 316 -5.71 6.45 -1.82
N GLY A 317 -6.00 6.92 -0.61
CA GLY A 317 -7.21 7.70 -0.33
C GLY A 317 -8.48 6.87 -0.57
N ALA A 318 -9.49 7.48 -1.21
CA ALA A 318 -10.74 6.80 -1.56
C ALA A 318 -10.72 6.10 -2.94
N GLY A 319 -9.62 6.20 -3.70
CA GLY A 319 -9.53 5.64 -5.05
C GLY A 319 -10.69 6.06 -5.97
N GLU A 320 -11.24 5.11 -6.71
CA GLU A 320 -12.38 5.30 -7.62
C GLU A 320 -13.75 5.11 -6.93
N SER A 321 -13.77 5.00 -5.60
CA SER A 321 -14.98 4.64 -4.85
C SER A 321 -16.12 5.63 -5.08
N GLU A 322 -15.84 6.94 -5.15
CA GLU A 322 -16.87 7.95 -5.41
C GLU A 322 -17.57 7.73 -6.76
N ALA A 323 -16.79 7.55 -7.83
CA ALA A 323 -17.31 7.31 -9.17
C ALA A 323 -18.10 6.00 -9.21
N LYS A 324 -17.59 4.94 -8.56
CA LYS A 324 -18.28 3.66 -8.49
C LYS A 324 -19.61 3.75 -7.75
N LEU A 325 -19.66 4.40 -6.58
CA LEU A 325 -20.90 4.57 -5.83
C LEU A 325 -21.93 5.41 -6.59
N LYS A 326 -21.51 6.48 -7.27
CA LYS A 326 -22.38 7.27 -8.17
C LYS A 326 -22.95 6.42 -9.31
N SER A 327 -22.17 5.50 -9.86
CA SER A 327 -22.65 4.61 -10.93
C SER A 327 -23.68 3.58 -10.44
N LEU A 328 -23.58 3.13 -9.18
CA LEU A 328 -24.54 2.20 -8.58
C LEU A 328 -25.89 2.87 -8.27
N PHE A 329 -25.88 4.16 -7.94
CA PHE A 329 -27.08 4.92 -7.59
C PHE A 329 -27.11 6.29 -8.28
N PRO A 330 -27.42 6.34 -9.59
CA PRO A 330 -27.41 7.59 -10.36
C PRO A 330 -28.44 8.63 -9.87
N GLY A 331 -29.46 8.21 -9.12
CA GLY A 331 -30.48 9.08 -8.53
C GLY A 331 -30.25 9.48 -7.07
N ALA A 332 -29.22 8.94 -6.41
CA ALA A 332 -28.93 9.24 -5.00
C ALA A 332 -27.95 10.42 -4.87
N ALA A 333 -28.12 11.23 -3.83
CA ALA A 333 -27.11 12.23 -3.46
C ALA A 333 -25.88 11.53 -2.84
N VAL A 334 -24.84 11.30 -3.64
CA VAL A 334 -23.59 10.67 -3.18
C VAL A 334 -22.60 11.75 -2.72
N ALA A 335 -22.32 11.79 -1.42
CA ALA A 335 -21.31 12.67 -0.85
C ALA A 335 -19.88 12.24 -1.23
N LYS A 336 -18.94 13.19 -1.29
CA LYS A 336 -17.51 12.87 -1.46
C LYS A 336 -17.07 11.97 -0.30
N PRO A 337 -16.44 10.80 -0.54
CA PRO A 337 -16.05 9.89 0.54
C PRO A 337 -15.00 10.48 1.48
N LEU A 338 -15.13 10.21 2.78
CA LEU A 338 -14.06 10.41 3.76
C LEU A 338 -13.05 9.27 3.64
N ALA A 339 -11.77 9.60 3.41
CA ALA A 339 -10.69 8.63 3.38
C ALA A 339 -9.90 8.67 4.70
N VAL A 340 -9.82 7.56 5.41
CA VAL A 340 -9.09 7.41 6.67
C VAL A 340 -7.92 6.46 6.48
N TYR A 341 -6.70 6.95 6.73
CA TYR A 341 -5.52 6.10 6.70
C TYR A 341 -5.62 5.03 7.78
N SER A 342 -5.32 3.78 7.43
CA SER A 342 -5.55 2.61 8.29
C SER A 342 -4.94 2.72 9.70
N SER A 343 -3.73 3.26 9.85
CA SER A 343 -3.12 3.46 11.18
C SER A 343 -3.66 4.67 11.94
N SER A 344 -4.44 5.54 11.28
CA SER A 344 -5.06 6.72 11.89
C SER A 344 -6.46 6.45 12.42
N VAL A 345 -7.05 5.28 12.14
CA VAL A 345 -8.42 4.92 12.54
C VAL A 345 -8.69 5.13 14.04
N PRO A 346 -7.82 4.71 14.99
CA PRO A 346 -8.05 4.97 16.41
C PRO A 346 -8.19 6.46 16.78
N HIS A 347 -7.64 7.35 15.96
CA HIS A 347 -7.58 8.79 16.23
C HIS A 347 -8.52 9.60 15.32
N SER A 348 -9.29 8.96 14.44
CA SER A 348 -10.08 9.64 13.42
C SER A 348 -11.48 10.05 13.87
N ARG A 349 -11.85 9.84 15.13
CA ARG A 349 -13.22 10.12 15.63
C ARG A 349 -13.67 11.55 15.29
N ALA A 350 -12.85 12.56 15.58
CA ALA A 350 -13.19 13.96 15.33
C ALA A 350 -13.34 14.29 13.83
N ASP A 351 -12.60 13.59 12.96
CA ASP A 351 -12.71 13.76 11.51
C ASP A 351 -13.99 13.08 10.97
N VAL A 352 -14.35 11.92 11.51
CA VAL A 352 -15.62 11.24 11.19
C VAL A 352 -16.81 12.11 11.62
N ALA A 353 -16.78 12.68 12.83
CA ALA A 353 -17.86 13.55 13.32
C ALA A 353 -18.08 14.76 12.39
N ARG A 354 -17.01 15.52 12.12
CA ARG A 354 -17.07 16.70 11.25
C ARG A 354 -17.58 16.36 9.85
N TYR A 355 -17.10 15.26 9.29
CA TYR A 355 -17.54 14.79 7.99
C TYR A 355 -19.03 14.42 7.97
N LEU A 356 -19.51 13.72 9.00
CA LEU A 356 -20.92 13.33 9.09
C LEU A 356 -21.83 14.53 9.34
N GLU A 357 -21.43 15.52 10.14
CA GLU A 357 -22.17 16.78 10.31
C GLU A 357 -22.35 17.52 8.97
N GLU A 358 -21.26 17.69 8.22
CA GLU A 358 -21.28 18.30 6.89
C GLU A 358 -22.13 17.49 5.91
N ALA A 359 -21.91 16.17 5.87
CA ALA A 359 -22.56 15.27 4.94
C ALA A 359 -24.05 15.05 5.24
N LEU A 360 -24.49 15.15 6.50
CA LEU A 360 -25.91 15.04 6.87
C LEU A 360 -26.63 16.39 6.83
N GLY A 361 -25.92 17.49 6.58
CA GLY A 361 -26.51 18.83 6.49
C GLY A 361 -26.79 19.46 7.85
N ALA A 362 -26.10 19.01 8.90
CA ALA A 362 -26.13 19.62 10.22
C ALA A 362 -25.05 20.71 10.30
N SER A 363 -25.25 21.83 9.59
CA SER A 363 -24.39 23.00 9.76
C SER A 363 -25.20 24.15 10.33
N LYS A 364 -24.88 24.45 11.60
CA LYS A 364 -25.19 25.60 12.47
C LYS A 364 -26.48 26.40 12.26
#